data_AF-W1XVM5-F1
#
_entry.id   AF-W1XVM5-F1
#
_cell.length_a   1.000
_cell.length_b   1.000
_cell.length_c   1.000
_cell.angle_alpha   90.00
_cell.angle_beta   90.00
_cell.angle_gamma   90.00
#
_symmetry.space_group_name_H-M   'P 1'
#
loop_
_entity.id
_entity.type
_entity.pdbx_description
1 polymer ?
#
loop_
_entity_poly.entity_id
_entity_poly.type
_entity_poly.pdbx_seq_one_letter_code
_entity_poly.pdbx_strand_id
1 'polypeptide(L)'
;NEVRRVFNFIENPYRPVTFDYLMVSPQNSRRLLYEMVDREIANAQQGLPSGITLKLNNLVDKGLVDRLYAASSSGVPVNLLVRGMCSLIPNLEGISDN
;
A
#
# COMPACT_ATOMS: atom_id res chain seq x y z
N ASN A 1 7.43 23.22 2.88
CA ASN A 1 7.42 23.75 1.50
C ASN A 1 7.62 22.61 0.47
N GLU A 2 6.90 21.50 0.62
CA GLU A 2 7.15 20.27 -0.18
C GLU A 2 6.47 20.28 -1.54
N VAL A 3 5.33 20.96 -1.66
CA VAL A 3 4.60 21.10 -2.92
C VAL A 3 5.47 21.75 -4.00
N ARG A 4 6.28 22.76 -3.64
CA ARG A 4 7.25 23.38 -4.57
C ARG A 4 8.34 22.39 -5.02
N ARG A 5 8.72 21.44 -4.16
CA ARG A 5 9.66 20.37 -4.51
C ARG A 5 9.06 19.40 -5.53
N VAL A 6 7.74 19.16 -5.49
CA VAL A 6 7.03 18.37 -6.52
C VAL A 6 7.05 19.07 -7.87
N PHE A 7 6.71 20.36 -7.94
CA PHE A 7 6.75 21.11 -9.20
C PHE A 7 8.15 21.16 -9.80
N ASN A 8 9.17 21.41 -8.97
CA ASN A 8 10.57 21.37 -9.41
C ASN A 8 10.98 19.97 -9.93
N PHE A 9 10.46 18.89 -9.33
CA PHE A 9 10.69 17.52 -9.82
C PHE A 9 10.05 17.28 -11.18
N ILE A 10 8.85 17.81 -11.43
CA ILE A 10 8.19 17.73 -12.74
C ILE A 10 8.99 18.50 -13.79
N GLU A 11 9.50 19.69 -13.45
CA GLU A 11 10.32 20.51 -14.35
C GLU A 11 11.72 19.93 -14.59
N ASN A 12 12.31 19.24 -13.60
CA ASN A 12 13.66 18.69 -13.64
C ASN A 12 13.71 17.27 -13.07
N PRO A 13 13.23 16.25 -13.83
CA PRO A 13 13.02 14.90 -13.33
C PRO A 13 14.31 14.16 -12.95
N TYR A 14 15.47 14.63 -13.41
CA TYR A 14 16.78 14.05 -13.13
C TYR A 14 17.36 14.43 -11.77
N ARG A 15 16.78 15.43 -11.07
CA ARG A 15 17.27 15.80 -9.74
C ARG A 15 16.64 14.91 -8.67
N PRO A 16 17.45 14.31 -7.78
CA PRO A 16 16.90 13.58 -6.64
C PRO A 16 16.18 14.56 -5.72
N VAL A 17 14.89 14.30 -5.47
CA VAL A 17 14.05 15.08 -4.56
C VAL A 17 13.56 14.15 -3.46
N THR A 18 13.85 14.51 -2.22
CA THR A 18 13.31 13.82 -1.04
C THR A 18 12.06 14.54 -0.56
N PHE A 19 11.08 13.75 -0.11
CA PHE A 19 9.84 14.22 0.51
C PHE A 19 9.76 13.61 1.90
N ASP A 20 9.49 14.47 2.88
CA ASP A 20 9.43 14.11 4.30
C ASP A 20 8.03 13.58 4.65
N TYR A 21 6.97 14.14 4.05
CA TYR A 21 5.58 13.78 4.32
C TYR A 21 4.79 13.39 3.05
N LEU A 22 5.14 13.95 1.89
CA LEU A 22 4.42 13.67 0.65
C LEU A 22 4.76 12.29 0.05
N MET A 23 3.72 11.51 -0.24
CA MET A 23 3.80 10.35 -1.13
C MET A 23 3.68 10.80 -2.58
N VAL A 24 4.77 10.71 -3.33
CA VAL A 24 4.91 11.16 -4.71
C VAL A 24 5.36 9.98 -5.57
N SER A 25 4.57 9.68 -6.60
CA SER A 25 4.93 8.69 -7.62
C SER A 25 5.87 9.30 -8.66
N PRO A 26 6.80 8.51 -9.23
CA PRO A 26 7.12 7.12 -8.90
C PRO A 26 8.11 6.97 -7.72
N GLN A 27 8.51 8.07 -7.08
CA GLN A 27 9.66 8.11 -6.17
C GLN A 27 9.50 7.28 -4.88
N ASN A 28 8.47 7.54 -4.08
CA ASN A 28 8.36 6.96 -2.74
C ASN A 28 6.99 6.32 -2.45
N SER A 29 5.99 6.51 -3.30
CA SER A 29 4.63 6.03 -3.07
C SER A 29 4.55 4.52 -2.88
N ARG A 30 5.17 3.72 -3.75
CA ARG A 30 5.17 2.25 -3.64
C ARG A 30 5.87 1.78 -2.36
N ARG A 31 7.04 2.33 -2.05
CA ARG A 31 7.80 1.99 -0.84
C ARG A 31 6.98 2.30 0.42
N LEU A 32 6.41 3.49 0.50
CA LEU A 32 5.63 3.92 1.65
C LEU A 32 4.34 3.09 1.83
N LEU A 33 3.65 2.73 0.73
CA LEU A 33 2.52 1.81 0.80
C LEU A 33 2.93 0.44 1.36
N TYR A 34 4.08 -0.09 0.92
CA TYR A 34 4.58 -1.37 1.40
C TYR A 34 4.93 -1.32 2.89
N GLU A 35 5.60 -0.25 3.34
CA GLU A 35 5.93 -0.02 4.75
C GLU A 35 4.67 0.08 5.63
N MET A 36 3.60 0.71 5.11
CA MET A 36 2.33 0.77 5.83
C MET A 36 1.70 -0.61 6.02
N VAL A 37 1.74 -1.48 5.00
CA VAL A 37 1.24 -2.86 5.09
C VAL A 37 2.09 -3.68 6.07
N ASP A 38 3.42 -3.59 5.96
CA ASP A 38 4.34 -4.33 6.83
C ASP A 38 4.18 -3.96 8.31
N ARG A 39 3.90 -2.68 8.59
CA ARG A 39 3.60 -2.23 9.96
C ARG A 39 2.34 -2.87 10.51
N GLU A 40 1.28 -2.99 9.71
CA GLU A 40 0.05 -3.65 10.16
C GLU A 40 0.28 -5.15 10.42
N ILE A 41 1.10 -5.80 9.59
CA ILE A 41 1.55 -7.19 9.82
C ILE A 41 2.28 -7.30 11.16
N ALA A 42 3.24 -6.41 11.43
CA ALA A 42 3.98 -6.41 12.68
C ALA A 42 3.07 -6.16 13.89
N ASN A 43 2.07 -5.28 13.76
CA ASN A 43 1.07 -5.04 14.80
C ASN A 43 0.24 -6.31 15.10
N ALA A 44 -0.27 -6.98 14.06
CA ALA A 44 -1.02 -8.22 14.22
C ALA A 44 -0.20 -9.33 14.90
N GLN A 45 1.06 -9.50 14.49
CA GLN A 45 1.98 -10.46 15.10
C GLN A 45 2.28 -10.18 16.57
N GLN A 46 2.22 -8.91 16.99
CA GLN A 46 2.37 -8.49 18.38
C GLN A 46 1.04 -8.52 19.16
N GLY A 47 -0.07 -8.92 18.53
CA GLY A 47 -1.41 -8.88 19.14
C GLY A 47 -1.95 -7.46 19.35
N LEU A 48 -1.37 -6.46 18.69
CA LEU A 48 -1.84 -5.08 18.71
C LEU A 48 -3.01 -4.90 17.73
N PRO A 49 -3.87 -3.89 17.94
CA PRO A 49 -4.89 -3.53 16.95
C PRO A 49 -4.25 -3.26 15.59
N SER A 50 -4.71 -3.98 14.58
CA SER A 50 -4.24 -3.85 13.19
C SER A 50 -5.43 -3.83 12.23
N GLY A 51 -5.28 -3.18 11.08
CA GLY A 51 -6.29 -3.27 10.02
C GLY A 51 -5.97 -2.41 8.80
N ILE A 52 -6.37 -2.91 7.64
CA ILE A 52 -6.17 -2.22 6.37
C ILE A 52 -7.54 -1.99 5.74
N THR A 53 -7.82 -0.74 5.35
CA THR A 53 -9.00 -0.41 4.52
C THR A 53 -8.53 0.35 3.30
N LEU A 54 -8.76 -0.22 2.11
CA LEU A 54 -8.36 0.39 0.84
C LEU A 54 -9.58 0.63 -0.03
N LYS A 55 -9.75 1.89 -0.46
CA LYS A 55 -10.77 2.30 -1.42
C LYS A 55 -10.09 2.83 -2.66
N LEU A 56 -10.28 2.16 -3.78
CA LEU A 56 -9.63 2.51 -5.03
C LEU A 56 -10.46 2.11 -6.25
N ASN A 57 -10.11 2.68 -7.40
CA ASN A 57 -10.80 2.33 -8.64
C ASN A 57 -10.33 0.96 -9.16
N ASN A 58 -9.02 0.72 -9.21
CA ASN A 58 -8.43 -0.51 -9.74
C ASN A 58 -7.27 -0.99 -8.86
N LEU A 59 -7.24 -2.28 -8.54
CA LEU A 59 -6.13 -2.96 -7.87
C LEU A 59 -5.54 -4.02 -8.81
N VAL A 60 -4.41 -3.71 -9.45
CA VAL A 60 -3.74 -4.61 -10.42
C VAL A 60 -2.24 -4.77 -10.18
N ASP A 61 -1.69 -4.06 -9.18
CA ASP A 61 -0.27 -4.14 -8.84
C ASP A 61 0.01 -5.44 -8.10
N LYS A 62 0.73 -6.36 -8.76
CA LYS A 62 1.04 -7.67 -8.19
C LYS A 62 1.77 -7.58 -6.84
N GLY A 63 2.77 -6.69 -6.72
CA GLY A 63 3.55 -6.59 -5.49
C GLY A 63 2.74 -6.09 -4.29
N LEU A 64 1.80 -5.18 -4.52
CA LEU A 64 0.87 -4.74 -3.48
C LEU A 64 -0.13 -5.84 -3.12
N VAL A 65 -0.66 -6.56 -4.12
CA VAL A 65 -1.59 -7.68 -3.91
C VAL A 65 -0.93 -8.80 -3.10
N ASP A 66 0.29 -9.21 -3.43
CA ASP A 66 1.04 -10.22 -2.71
C ASP A 66 1.24 -9.83 -1.22
N ARG A 67 1.47 -8.54 -0.95
CA ARG A 67 1.58 -8.02 0.42
C ARG A 67 0.26 -7.97 1.17
N LEU A 68 -0.84 -7.64 0.49
CA LEU A 68 -2.18 -7.69 1.08
C LEU A 68 -2.56 -9.13 1.45
N TYR A 69 -2.17 -10.11 0.64
CA TYR A 69 -2.31 -11.53 1.01
C TYR A 69 -1.47 -11.90 2.23
N ALA A 70 -0.20 -11.46 2.29
CA ALA A 70 0.64 -11.68 3.47
C ALA A 70 0.04 -11.04 4.74
N ALA A 71 -0.58 -9.87 4.62
CA ALA A 71 -1.28 -9.20 5.70
C ALA A 71 -2.50 -9.99 6.19
N SER A 72 -3.38 -10.40 5.26
CA SER A 72 -4.55 -11.23 5.60
C SER A 72 -4.13 -12.56 6.25
N SER A 73 -3.11 -13.23 5.69
CA SER A 73 -2.56 -14.49 6.24
C SER A 73 -1.92 -14.32 7.63
N SER A 74 -1.47 -13.11 7.98
CA SER A 74 -0.92 -12.79 9.31
C SER A 74 -2.00 -12.37 10.32
N GLY A 75 -3.29 -12.43 9.94
CA GLY A 75 -4.42 -12.08 10.80
C GLY A 75 -4.79 -10.59 10.78
N VAL A 76 -4.26 -9.80 9.85
CA VAL A 76 -4.67 -8.40 9.67
C VAL A 76 -6.03 -8.39 8.96
N PRO A 77 -7.07 -7.74 9.50
CA PRO A 77 -8.33 -7.57 8.77
C PRO A 77 -8.15 -6.60 7.59
N VAL A 78 -8.45 -7.06 6.37
CA VAL A 78 -8.26 -6.30 5.13
C VAL A 78 -9.59 -6.03 4.43
N ASN A 79 -10.06 -4.78 4.46
CA ASN A 79 -11.28 -4.34 3.78
C ASN A 79 -10.96 -3.66 2.46
N LEU A 80 -11.42 -4.23 1.34
CA LEU A 80 -11.19 -3.69 0.00
C LEU A 80 -12.48 -3.19 -0.64
N LEU A 81 -12.51 -1.91 -1.03
CA LEU A 81 -13.60 -1.28 -1.77
C LEU A 81 -13.10 -0.91 -3.17
N VAL A 82 -13.15 -1.89 -4.09
CA VAL A 82 -12.70 -1.75 -5.47
C VAL A 82 -13.91 -1.67 -6.42
N ARG A 83 -13.93 -0.69 -7.32
CA ARG A 83 -15.03 -0.52 -8.30
C ARG A 83 -14.79 -1.17 -9.66
N GLY A 84 -13.54 -1.21 -10.11
CA GLY A 84 -13.15 -1.65 -11.44
C GLY A 84 -12.38 -2.97 -11.39
N MET A 85 -11.22 -3.00 -12.05
CA MET A 85 -10.39 -4.19 -12.12
C MET A 85 -9.75 -4.52 -10.77
N CYS A 86 -9.88 -5.77 -10.35
CA CYS A 86 -9.26 -6.30 -9.15
C CYS A 86 -8.55 -7.62 -9.49
N SER A 87 -7.23 -7.66 -9.33
CA SER A 87 -6.43 -8.88 -9.48
C SER A 87 -6.32 -9.66 -8.16
N LEU A 88 -6.84 -9.10 -7.07
CA LEU A 88 -6.93 -9.80 -5.80
C LEU A 88 -8.18 -10.69 -5.83
N ILE A 89 -7.95 -11.98 -5.60
CA ILE A 89 -8.97 -13.03 -5.52
C ILE A 89 -9.27 -13.25 -4.02
N PRO A 90 -10.48 -12.89 -3.54
CA PRO A 90 -10.89 -13.15 -2.15
C PRO A 90 -11.23 -14.63 -1.93
N ASN A 91 -11.23 -15.09 -0.68
CA ASN A 91 -11.65 -16.44 -0.26
C ASN A 91 -10.82 -17.60 -0.82
N LEU A 92 -9.51 -17.40 -0.94
CA LEU A 92 -8.58 -18.50 -1.16
C LEU A 92 -8.29 -19.18 0.19
N GLU A 93 -8.72 -20.43 0.34
CA GLU A 93 -8.46 -21.25 1.53
C GLU A 93 -6.97 -21.21 1.89
N GLY A 94 -6.66 -20.71 3.08
CA GLY A 94 -5.29 -20.61 3.60
C GLY A 94 -4.47 -19.40 3.14
N ILE A 95 -5.01 -18.48 2.32
CA ILE A 95 -4.33 -17.25 1.86
C ILE A 95 -5.19 -15.99 2.06
N SER A 96 -6.53 -16.10 2.03
CA SER A 96 -7.46 -14.96 2.07
C SER A 96 -8.79 -15.30 2.76
N ASP A 97 -8.75 -15.78 4.01
CA ASP A 97 -9.93 -16.12 4.81
C ASP A 97 -10.51 -14.95 5.64
N ASN A 98 -10.07 -13.71 5.41
CA ASN A 98 -10.61 -12.51 6.08
C ASN A 98 -10.67 -11.29 5.14
#